data_AF-A0A6L6A7Y9-F1
#
_entry.id   AF-A0A6L6A7Y9-F1
#
_cell.length_a   1.000
_cell.length_b   1.000
_cell.length_c   1.000
_cell.angle_alpha   90.00
_cell.angle_beta   90.00
_cell.angle_gamma   90.00
#
_symmetry.space_group_name_H-M   'P 1'
#
loop_
_entity.id
_entity.type
_entity.pdbx_description
1 polymer ?
#
loop_
_entity_poly.entity_id
_entity_poly.type
_entity_poly.pdbx_seq_one_letter_code
_entity_poly.pdbx_strand_id
1 'polypeptide(L)'
;MRNALAETVGTGSLALAVVGSGIMATDLTSNVGLQLLINAGATGAILWLLISLFGPVSGAHFNPVVSWIFFFRKELPLVETMKFTVAQVIGAISGTMLANLIFTRDAYQESTNLREGWNILLSETVATAGLVFLIFHFIMQKQSEKIAA
;
A
#
# COMPACT_ATOMS: atom_id res chain seq x y z
N MET A 1 -7.67 -14.89 -11.80
CA MET A 1 -8.28 -13.55 -12.02
C MET A 1 -8.80 -12.96 -10.72
N ARG A 2 -9.56 -13.70 -9.90
CA ARG A 2 -10.06 -13.26 -8.59
C ARG A 2 -9.00 -12.58 -7.70
N ASN A 3 -7.83 -13.21 -7.52
CA ASN A 3 -6.77 -12.68 -6.66
C ASN A 3 -6.20 -11.34 -7.18
N ALA A 4 -5.92 -11.25 -8.48
CA ALA A 4 -5.43 -10.01 -9.09
C ALA A 4 -6.46 -8.87 -9.01
N LEU A 5 -7.76 -9.16 -9.14
CA LEU A 5 -8.81 -8.16 -8.93
C LEU A 5 -8.86 -7.66 -7.49
N ALA A 6 -8.69 -8.55 -6.50
CA ALA A 6 -8.58 -8.15 -5.10
C ALA A 6 -7.37 -7.24 -4.86
N GLU A 7 -6.23 -7.51 -5.50
CA GLU A 7 -5.06 -6.61 -5.45
C GLU A 7 -5.33 -5.25 -6.11
N THR A 8 -5.99 -5.21 -7.27
CA THR A 8 -6.37 -3.93 -7.90
C THR A 8 -7.29 -3.10 -7.01
N VAL A 9 -8.36 -3.71 -6.48
CA VAL A 9 -9.34 -3.01 -5.64
C VAL A 9 -8.72 -2.59 -4.32
N GLY A 10 -7.92 -3.44 -3.69
CA GLY A 10 -7.26 -3.15 -2.43
C GLY A 10 -6.20 -2.05 -2.58
N THR A 11 -5.29 -2.14 -3.56
CA THR A 11 -4.31 -1.06 -3.80
C THR A 11 -4.98 0.24 -4.22
N GLY A 12 -6.04 0.18 -5.04
CA GLY A 12 -6.80 1.38 -5.41
C GLY A 12 -7.50 2.04 -4.23
N SER A 13 -8.14 1.25 -3.36
CA SER A 13 -8.76 1.77 -2.13
C SER A 13 -7.72 2.36 -1.17
N LEU A 14 -6.55 1.72 -1.05
CA LEU A 14 -5.44 2.21 -0.25
C LEU A 14 -4.93 3.56 -0.80
N ALA A 15 -4.63 3.65 -2.09
CA ALA A 15 -4.16 4.88 -2.72
C ALA A 15 -5.19 6.01 -2.64
N LEU A 16 -6.48 5.70 -2.84
CA LEU A 16 -7.59 6.63 -2.68
C LEU A 16 -7.59 7.25 -1.27
N ALA A 17 -7.49 6.41 -0.24
CA ALA A 17 -7.51 6.86 1.14
C ALA A 17 -6.25 7.65 1.54
N VAL A 18 -5.06 7.21 1.12
CA VAL A 18 -3.78 7.90 1.38
C VAL A 18 -3.80 9.30 0.75
N VAL A 19 -4.14 9.40 -0.53
CA VAL A 19 -4.14 10.68 -1.25
C VAL A 19 -5.28 11.58 -0.74
N GLY A 20 -6.49 11.03 -0.60
CA GLY A 20 -7.66 11.79 -0.16
C GLY A 20 -7.50 12.34 1.27
N SER A 21 -6.98 11.53 2.20
CA SER A 21 -6.71 12.01 3.56
C SER A 21 -5.57 13.02 3.62
N GLY A 22 -4.56 12.89 2.75
CA GLY A 22 -3.52 13.91 2.58
C GLY A 22 -4.06 15.25 2.11
N ILE A 23 -4.92 15.26 1.07
CA ILE A 23 -5.57 16.48 0.58
C ILE A 23 -6.42 17.11 1.68
N MET A 24 -7.31 16.33 2.30
CA MET A 24 -8.20 16.83 3.35
C MET A 24 -7.42 17.37 4.55
N ALA A 25 -6.32 16.73 4.94
CA ALA A 25 -5.49 17.19 6.03
C ALA A 25 -4.89 18.58 5.74
N THR A 26 -4.44 18.83 4.50
CA THR A 26 -3.94 20.15 4.09
C THR A 26 -5.02 21.23 4.07
N ASP A 27 -6.27 20.85 3.79
CA ASP A 27 -7.41 21.78 3.78
C ASP A 27 -7.89 22.11 5.21
N LEU A 28 -7.73 21.17 6.15
CA LEU A 28 -8.18 21.32 7.55
C LEU A 28 -7.24 22.14 8.42
N THR A 29 -5.94 22.14 8.16
CA THR A 29 -4.96 22.80 9.03
C THR A 29 -3.68 23.18 8.29
N SER A 30 -3.02 24.25 8.72
CA SER A 30 -1.68 24.64 8.26
C SER A 30 -0.55 23.98 9.06
N ASN A 31 -0.86 23.24 10.13
CA ASN A 31 0.15 22.56 10.94
C ASN A 31 0.62 21.26 10.27
N VAL A 32 1.85 21.28 9.74
CA VAL A 32 2.46 20.13 9.03
C VAL A 32 2.52 18.87 9.90
N GLY A 33 2.84 18.99 11.19
CA GLY A 33 2.90 17.83 12.09
C GLY A 33 1.54 17.15 12.24
N LEU A 34 0.47 17.94 12.34
CA LEU A 34 -0.89 17.41 12.40
C LEU A 34 -1.33 16.81 11.06
N GLN A 35 -0.95 17.41 9.93
CA GLN A 35 -1.24 16.86 8.60
C GLN A 35 -0.64 15.46 8.42
N LEU A 36 0.65 15.31 8.78
CA LEU A 36 1.36 14.03 8.70
C LEU A 36 0.73 12.98 9.62
N LEU A 37 0.35 13.37 10.84
CA LEU A 37 -0.31 12.47 11.79
C LEU A 37 -1.68 11.98 11.28
N ILE A 38 -2.50 12.87 10.74
CA ILE A 38 -3.82 12.52 10.18
C ILE A 38 -3.65 11.54 9.01
N ASN A 39 -2.77 11.86 8.06
CA ASN A 39 -2.56 11.01 6.88
C ASN A 39 -1.97 9.64 7.28
N ALA A 40 -0.97 9.60 8.16
CA ALA A 40 -0.39 8.35 8.64
C ALA A 40 -1.40 7.48 9.38
N GLY A 41 -2.22 8.09 10.25
CA GLY A 41 -3.29 7.40 10.97
C GLY A 41 -4.35 6.82 10.04
N ALA A 42 -4.82 7.60 9.08
CA ALA A 42 -5.78 7.16 8.07
C ALA A 42 -5.21 6.00 7.23
N THR A 43 -3.96 6.12 6.80
CA THR A 43 -3.24 5.10 6.02
C THR A 43 -3.12 3.78 6.78
N GLY A 44 -2.71 3.82 8.06
CA GLY A 44 -2.61 2.63 8.89
C GLY A 44 -3.96 1.95 9.10
N ALA A 45 -5.01 2.74 9.39
CA ALA A 45 -6.35 2.21 9.63
C ALA A 45 -6.95 1.54 8.38
N ILE A 46 -6.86 2.18 7.21
CA ILE A 46 -7.39 1.59 5.98
C ILE A 46 -6.60 0.35 5.56
N LEU A 47 -5.28 0.36 5.71
CA LEU A 47 -4.44 -0.79 5.38
C LEU A 47 -4.81 -2.01 6.25
N TRP A 48 -5.01 -1.80 7.55
CA TRP A 48 -5.45 -2.86 8.45
C TRP A 48 -6.82 -3.45 8.04
N LEU A 49 -7.79 -2.60 7.69
CA LEU A 49 -9.10 -3.04 7.20
C LEU A 49 -8.98 -3.84 5.90
N LEU A 50 -8.19 -3.34 4.93
CA LEU A 50 -8.02 -3.99 3.63
C LEU A 50 -7.29 -5.33 3.76
N ILE A 51 -6.27 -5.43 4.61
CA ILE A 51 -5.58 -6.71 4.89
C ILE A 51 -6.55 -7.70 5.53
N SER A 52 -7.38 -7.24 6.48
CA SER A 52 -8.37 -8.10 7.13
C SER A 52 -9.42 -8.63 6.15
N LEU A 53 -9.84 -7.79 5.19
CA LEU A 53 -10.87 -8.12 4.20
C LEU A 53 -10.34 -9.01 3.06
N PHE A 54 -9.20 -8.65 2.47
CA PHE A 54 -8.68 -9.28 1.26
C PHE A 54 -7.54 -10.26 1.51
N GLY A 55 -6.99 -10.32 2.72
CA GLY A 55 -5.97 -11.29 3.12
C GLY A 55 -6.38 -12.73 2.79
N PRO A 56 -7.62 -13.17 3.11
CA PRO A 56 -8.11 -14.51 2.72
C PRO A 56 -8.29 -14.73 1.21
N VAL A 57 -8.28 -13.67 0.39
CA VAL A 57 -8.57 -13.74 -1.05
C VAL A 57 -7.28 -13.75 -1.89
N SER A 58 -6.39 -12.79 -1.68
CA SER A 58 -5.15 -12.61 -2.46
C SER A 58 -3.86 -12.69 -1.63
N GLY A 59 -3.96 -12.77 -0.30
CA GLY A 59 -2.84 -12.51 0.59
C GLY A 59 -2.65 -11.02 0.93
N ALA A 60 -3.42 -10.12 0.29
CA ALA A 60 -3.40 -8.67 0.53
C ALA A 60 -1.99 -8.06 0.46
N HIS A 61 -1.29 -8.29 -0.66
CA HIS A 61 0.09 -7.79 -0.79
C HIS A 61 0.11 -6.28 -0.97
N PHE A 62 -0.76 -5.77 -1.86
CA PHE A 62 -0.96 -4.36 -2.20
C PHE A 62 0.31 -3.58 -2.55
N ASN A 63 1.40 -4.28 -2.81
CA ASN A 63 2.73 -3.74 -2.98
C ASN A 63 3.55 -4.69 -3.89
N PRO A 64 4.15 -4.18 -4.98
CA PRO A 64 4.96 -5.00 -5.86
C PRO A 64 6.16 -5.64 -5.15
N VAL A 65 6.88 -4.90 -4.32
CA VAL A 65 8.06 -5.41 -3.59
C VAL A 65 7.69 -6.59 -2.71
N VAL A 66 6.56 -6.49 -1.98
CA VAL A 66 6.05 -7.61 -1.18
C VAL A 66 5.79 -8.82 -2.07
N SER A 67 5.09 -8.65 -3.19
CA SER A 67 4.78 -9.75 -4.13
C SER A 67 6.03 -10.41 -4.71
N TRP A 68 7.06 -9.64 -5.00
CA TRP A 68 8.35 -10.14 -5.47
C TRP A 68 9.11 -10.90 -4.38
N ILE A 69 9.03 -10.48 -3.12
CA ILE A 69 9.68 -11.22 -2.02
C ILE A 69 8.99 -12.56 -1.79
N PHE A 70 7.66 -12.63 -1.86
CA PHE A 70 6.93 -13.92 -1.85
C PHE A 70 7.34 -14.82 -3.02
N PHE A 71 7.60 -14.26 -4.21
CA PHE A 71 8.16 -15.02 -5.33
C PHE A 71 9.55 -15.58 -5.05
N PHE A 72 10.48 -14.76 -4.55
CA PHE A 72 11.84 -15.23 -4.22
C PHE A 72 11.85 -16.29 -3.12
N ARG A 73 10.87 -16.24 -2.21
CA ARG A 73 10.63 -17.27 -1.20
C ARG A 73 9.92 -18.52 -1.73
N LYS A 74 9.56 -18.57 -3.01
CA LYS A 74 8.82 -19.65 -3.68
C LYS A 74 7.41 -19.87 -3.12
N GLU A 75 6.81 -18.82 -2.57
CA GLU A 75 5.45 -18.82 -2.02
C GLU A 75 4.40 -18.27 -3.01
N LEU A 76 4.84 -17.59 -4.07
CA LEU A 76 3.99 -17.10 -5.16
C LEU A 76 4.62 -17.44 -6.52
N PRO A 77 3.86 -17.98 -7.50
CA PRO A 77 4.40 -18.26 -8.82
C PRO A 77 4.64 -16.98 -9.64
N LEU A 78 5.68 -16.96 -10.47
CA LEU A 78 6.09 -15.79 -11.26
C LEU A 78 4.94 -15.13 -12.05
N VAL A 79 4.12 -15.95 -12.69
CA VAL A 79 2.97 -15.47 -13.48
C VAL A 79 1.97 -14.71 -12.61
N GLU A 80 1.77 -15.14 -11.36
CA GLU A 80 0.88 -14.45 -10.43
C GLU A 80 1.52 -13.20 -9.84
N THR A 81 2.82 -13.22 -9.55
CA THR A 81 3.60 -12.02 -9.17
C THR A 81 3.52 -10.92 -10.21
N MET A 82 3.64 -11.26 -11.50
CA MET A 82 3.51 -10.30 -12.59
C MET A 82 2.08 -9.73 -12.68
N LYS A 83 1.06 -10.59 -12.53
CA LYS A 83 -0.34 -10.15 -12.49
C LYS A 83 -0.60 -9.22 -11.31
N PHE A 84 -0.06 -9.52 -10.14
CA PHE A 84 -0.19 -8.69 -8.94
C PHE A 84 0.49 -7.34 -9.15
N THR A 85 1.72 -7.33 -9.67
CA THR A 85 2.45 -6.09 -9.96
C THR A 85 1.65 -5.17 -10.88
N VAL A 86 1.13 -5.68 -12.00
CA VAL A 86 0.30 -4.90 -12.93
C VAL A 86 -1.01 -4.46 -12.26
N ALA A 87 -1.68 -5.36 -11.54
CA ALA A 87 -2.92 -5.07 -10.83
C ALA A 87 -2.77 -3.96 -9.79
N GLN A 88 -1.69 -3.98 -9.01
CA GLN A 88 -1.36 -3.00 -7.98
C GLN A 88 -1.04 -1.64 -8.59
N VAL A 89 -0.26 -1.59 -9.68
CA VAL A 89 0.03 -0.33 -10.38
C VAL A 89 -1.23 0.30 -10.95
N ILE A 90 -2.07 -0.48 -11.64
CA ILE A 90 -3.36 0.00 -12.17
C ILE A 90 -4.27 0.47 -11.03
N GLY A 91 -4.32 -0.29 -9.94
CA GLY A 91 -5.09 0.06 -8.74
C GLY A 91 -4.64 1.40 -8.17
N ALA A 92 -3.34 1.55 -7.90
CA ALA A 92 -2.76 2.77 -7.34
C ALA A 92 -3.07 4.01 -8.20
N ILE A 93 -2.85 3.92 -9.51
CA ILE A 93 -3.15 5.01 -10.46
C ILE A 93 -4.64 5.36 -10.39
N SER A 94 -5.52 4.36 -10.52
CA SER A 94 -6.97 4.58 -10.53
C SER A 94 -7.47 5.18 -9.21
N GLY A 95 -6.94 4.70 -8.07
CA GLY A 95 -7.27 5.20 -6.74
C GLY A 95 -6.85 6.66 -6.54
N THR A 96 -5.64 7.02 -6.95
CA THR A 96 -5.16 8.40 -6.92
C THR A 96 -5.98 9.32 -7.82
N MET A 97 -6.29 8.90 -9.06
CA MET A 97 -7.14 9.67 -9.97
C MET A 97 -8.53 9.92 -9.35
N LEU A 98 -9.12 8.90 -8.75
CA LEU A 98 -10.41 9.02 -8.08
C LEU A 98 -10.34 9.96 -6.86
N ALA A 99 -9.27 9.91 -6.07
CA ALA A 99 -9.05 10.85 -4.97
C ALA A 99 -9.05 12.29 -5.46
N ASN A 100 -8.27 12.59 -6.51
CA ASN A 100 -8.21 13.92 -7.09
C ASN A 100 -9.59 14.42 -7.53
N LEU A 101 -10.35 13.57 -8.24
CA LEU A 101 -11.69 13.90 -8.71
C LEU A 101 -12.68 14.17 -7.56
N ILE A 102 -12.63 13.39 -6.47
CA ILE A 102 -13.48 13.62 -5.28
C ILE A 102 -13.24 15.01 -4.69
N PHE A 103 -12.00 15.47 -4.70
CA PHE A 103 -11.61 16.81 -4.23
C PHE A 103 -11.60 17.86 -5.34
N THR A 104 -12.32 17.64 -6.45
CA THR A 104 -12.47 18.60 -7.56
C THR A 104 -11.13 19.07 -8.16
N ARG A 105 -10.12 18.20 -8.18
CA ARG A 105 -8.83 18.40 -8.85
C ARG A 105 -8.79 17.63 -10.17
N ASP A 106 -7.84 17.96 -11.03
CA ASP A 106 -7.60 17.21 -12.26
C ASP A 106 -7.25 15.74 -11.95
N ALA A 107 -7.87 14.81 -12.68
CA ALA A 107 -7.63 13.38 -12.47
C ALA A 107 -6.13 13.03 -12.60
N TYR A 108 -5.45 13.70 -13.55
CA TYR A 108 -4.02 13.56 -13.76
C TYR A 108 -3.31 14.82 -13.26
N GLN A 109 -2.30 14.63 -12.42
CA GLN A 109 -1.42 15.71 -11.96
C GLN A 109 0.02 15.21 -11.92
N GLU A 110 0.91 15.89 -12.62
CA GLU A 110 2.35 15.63 -12.56
C GLU A 110 2.89 15.93 -11.16
N SER A 111 3.72 15.03 -10.63
CA SER A 111 4.37 15.27 -9.34
C SER A 111 5.46 16.33 -9.49
N THR A 112 5.33 17.43 -8.77
CA THR A 112 6.35 18.50 -8.69
C THR A 112 7.37 18.28 -7.57
N ASN A 113 7.22 17.21 -6.78
CA ASN A 113 8.13 16.90 -5.68
C ASN A 113 9.43 16.30 -6.21
N LEU A 114 10.57 16.96 -5.94
CA LEU A 114 11.89 16.39 -6.15
C LEU A 114 12.11 15.21 -5.19
N ARG A 115 12.24 13.99 -5.74
CA ARG A 115 12.45 12.74 -5.00
C ARG A 115 13.78 12.10 -5.41
N GLU A 116 14.85 12.89 -5.33
CA GLU A 116 16.21 12.46 -5.69
C GLU A 116 17.15 12.61 -4.50
N GLY A 117 18.14 11.73 -4.41
CA GLY A 117 19.18 11.79 -3.39
C GLY A 117 19.42 10.47 -2.66
N TRP A 118 20.65 10.31 -2.18
CA TRP A 118 21.07 9.10 -1.45
C TRP A 118 20.32 8.90 -0.13
N ASN A 119 20.00 9.99 0.56
CA ASN A 119 19.22 9.95 1.80
C ASN A 119 17.80 9.41 1.58
N ILE A 120 17.15 9.76 0.45
CA ILE A 120 15.81 9.25 0.11
C ILE A 120 15.90 7.76 -0.18
N LEU A 121 16.84 7.32 -1.03
CA LEU A 121 17.04 5.90 -1.33
C LEU A 121 17.31 5.07 -0.07
N LEU A 122 18.16 5.58 0.83
CA LEU A 122 18.45 4.93 2.11
C LEU A 122 17.17 4.82 2.96
N SER A 123 16.38 5.89 3.07
CA SER A 123 15.13 5.88 3.84
C SER A 123 14.10 4.90 3.28
N GLU A 124 13.93 4.84 1.96
CA GLU A 124 13.03 3.88 1.29
C GLU A 124 13.48 2.43 1.52
N THR A 125 14.79 2.20 1.46
CA THR A 125 15.37 0.87 1.70
C THR A 125 15.12 0.43 3.14
N VAL A 126 15.38 1.29 4.12
CA VAL A 126 15.17 0.99 5.55
C VAL A 126 13.69 0.80 5.85
N ALA A 127 12.82 1.68 5.35
CA ALA A 127 11.38 1.60 5.56
C ALA A 127 10.78 0.33 4.95
N THR A 128 11.17 -0.01 3.72
CA THR A 128 10.69 -1.21 3.03
C THR A 128 11.21 -2.48 3.67
N ALA A 129 12.49 -2.51 4.08
CA ALA A 129 13.05 -3.64 4.83
C ALA A 129 12.30 -3.86 6.16
N GLY A 130 12.01 -2.78 6.89
CA GLY A 130 11.20 -2.81 8.11
C GLY A 130 9.78 -3.34 7.86
N LEU A 131 9.09 -2.84 6.84
CA LEU A 131 7.77 -3.31 6.42
C LEU A 131 7.78 -4.83 6.16
N VAL A 132 8.72 -5.29 5.33
CA VAL A 132 8.86 -6.70 4.96
C VAL A 132 9.17 -7.56 6.18
N PHE A 133 10.07 -7.11 7.05
CA PHE A 133 10.38 -7.78 8.31
C PHE A 133 9.13 -7.98 9.17
N LEU A 134 8.32 -6.92 9.35
CA LEU A 134 7.09 -6.98 10.14
C LEU A 134 6.07 -7.95 9.53
N ILE A 135 5.86 -7.90 8.21
CA ILE A 135 4.94 -8.82 7.51
C ILE A 135 5.30 -10.28 7.84
N PHE A 136 6.57 -10.65 7.68
CA PHE A 136 6.97 -12.03 7.92
C PHE A 136 6.99 -12.41 9.39
N HIS A 137 7.38 -11.50 10.27
CA HIS A 137 7.31 -11.73 11.71
C HIS A 137 5.88 -12.08 12.15
N PHE A 138 4.89 -11.30 11.70
CA PHE A 138 3.48 -11.56 12.04
C PHE A 138 2.94 -12.84 11.39
N ILE A 139 3.34 -13.17 10.15
CA ILE A 139 2.97 -14.44 9.52
C ILE A 139 3.51 -15.62 10.34
N MET A 140 4.78 -15.57 10.75
CA MET A 140 5.40 -16.61 11.56
C MET A 140 4.70 -16.76 12.92
N GLN A 141 4.43 -15.66 13.62
CA GLN A 141 3.72 -15.68 14.90
C GLN A 141 2.34 -16.36 14.78
N LYS A 142 1.56 -15.98 13.75
CA LYS A 142 0.25 -16.57 13.49
C LYS A 142 0.32 -18.07 13.17
N GLN A 143 1.40 -18.55 12.56
CA GLN A 143 1.62 -19.98 12.34
C GLN A 143 1.95 -20.70 13.65
N SER A 144 2.80 -20.12 14.50
CA SER A 144 3.13 -20.70 15.81
C SER A 144 1.91 -20.83 16.73
N GLU A 145 1.04 -19.80 16.77
CA GLU A 145 -0.22 -19.85 17.53
C GLU A 145 -1.15 -20.97 17.06
N LYS A 146 -1.25 -21.20 15.74
CA LYS A 146 -2.05 -22.30 15.17
C LYS A 146 -1.50 -23.69 15.47
N ILE A 147 -0.20 -23.83 15.68
CA ILE A 147 0.43 -25.12 16.04
C ILE A 147 0.23 -25.42 17.53
N ALA A 148 0.14 -24.38 18.36
CA ALA A 148 -0.02 -24.50 19.81
C ALA A 148 -1.48 -24.70 20.27
N ALA A 149 -2.47 -24.39 19.43
CA ALA A 149 -3.91 -24.53 19.67
C ALA A 149 -4.44 -25.90 19.21
#